data_AF-A0A7S1XA06-F1
#
_entry.id   AF-A0A7S1XA06-F1
#
_cell.length_a   1.000
_cell.length_b   1.000
_cell.length_c   1.000
_cell.angle_alpha   90.00
_cell.angle_beta   90.00
_cell.angle_gamma   90.00
#
_symmetry.space_group_name_H-M   'P 1'
#
loop_
_entity.id
_entity.type
_entity.pdbx_description
1 polymer ?
#
loop_
_entity_poly.entity_id
_entity_poly.type
_entity_poly.pdbx_seq_one_letter_code
_entity_poly.pdbx_strand_id
1 'polypeptide(L)'
;MMSAVIVTGAVPTTRVVRMALAERPQRNVTTRAGSNTRVVVCTNKDCRRRGGKRTLSFCQELAPEGVAVEEQECLDECGMGPNVQLQPEGKIVNGLGTREAVASMLSTQCVNGEQAETKLAQIQSESSDK
;
A
#
# COMPACT_ATOMS: atom_id res chain seq x y z
N MET A 1 37.46 -15.84 62.15
CA MET A 1 36.99 -16.62 60.98
C MET A 1 35.53 -16.25 60.74
N MET A 2 35.09 -16.22 59.47
CA MET A 2 33.73 -15.90 58.97
C MET A 2 33.50 -14.39 58.74
N SER A 3 33.98 -13.84 57.62
CA SER A 3 33.43 -13.88 56.24
C SER A 3 32.28 -12.90 56.01
N ALA A 4 32.63 -11.79 55.37
CA ALA A 4 31.69 -10.88 54.70
C ALA A 4 31.16 -11.54 53.42
N VAL A 5 29.84 -11.50 53.23
CA VAL A 5 29.20 -11.91 51.97
C VAL A 5 28.63 -10.65 51.31
N ILE A 6 29.30 -10.19 50.26
CA ILE A 6 28.79 -9.11 49.40
C ILE A 6 28.04 -9.77 48.25
N VAL A 7 26.73 -9.55 48.17
CA VAL A 7 25.91 -9.96 47.02
C VAL A 7 25.85 -8.79 46.05
N THR A 8 26.69 -8.83 45.01
CA THR A 8 26.61 -7.90 43.88
C THR A 8 25.59 -8.43 42.86
N GLY A 9 24.37 -7.89 42.87
CA GLY A 9 23.38 -8.14 41.84
C GLY A 9 23.65 -7.26 40.61
N ALA A 10 24.04 -7.88 39.49
CA ALA A 10 24.17 -7.20 38.20
C ALA A 10 22.78 -7.11 37.52
N VAL A 11 22.35 -5.89 37.17
CA VAL A 11 21.11 -5.65 36.42
C VAL A 11 21.41 -5.89 34.93
N PRO A 12 20.66 -6.73 34.21
CA PRO A 12 20.86 -6.85 32.76
C PRO A 12 20.33 -5.59 32.07
N THR A 13 21.25 -4.81 31.51
CA THR A 13 20.97 -3.69 30.61
C THR A 13 20.17 -4.17 29.40
N THR A 14 18.97 -3.61 29.23
CA THR A 14 18.08 -3.85 28.10
C THR A 14 18.75 -3.37 26.80
N ARG A 15 19.00 -4.29 25.87
CA ARG A 15 19.60 -3.99 24.56
C ARG A 15 18.51 -3.46 23.62
N VAL A 16 18.41 -2.14 23.49
CA VAL A 16 17.53 -1.51 22.49
C VAL A 16 18.15 -1.70 21.11
N VAL A 17 17.58 -2.58 20.30
CA VAL A 17 17.95 -2.72 18.88
C VAL A 17 17.27 -1.59 18.12
N ARG A 18 18.05 -0.58 17.72
CA ARG A 18 17.63 0.37 16.67
C ARG A 18 17.45 -0.42 15.38
N MET A 19 16.20 -0.72 15.02
CA MET A 19 15.87 -1.18 13.67
C MET A 19 16.16 -0.03 12.72
N ALA A 20 17.21 -0.17 11.92
CA ALA A 20 17.49 0.73 10.82
C ALA A 20 16.27 0.76 9.89
N LEU A 21 15.76 1.96 9.61
CA LEU A 21 14.84 2.21 8.50
C LEU A 21 15.64 1.99 7.22
N ALA A 22 15.81 0.72 6.82
CA ALA A 22 16.31 0.39 5.52
C ALA A 22 15.20 0.74 4.53
N GLU A 23 15.34 1.91 3.91
CA GLU A 23 14.55 2.32 2.75
C GLU A 23 14.58 1.17 1.74
N ARG A 24 13.42 0.54 1.56
CA ARG A 24 13.29 -0.69 0.79
C ARG A 24 13.57 -0.40 -0.69
N PRO A 25 14.37 -1.24 -1.38
CA PRO A 25 14.49 -1.17 -2.83
C PRO A 25 13.11 -1.47 -3.43
N GLN A 26 12.57 -0.49 -4.17
CA GLN A 26 11.33 -0.63 -4.94
C GLN A 26 11.51 -1.77 -5.94
N ARG A 27 10.97 -2.94 -5.60
CA ARG A 27 11.10 -4.16 -6.41
C ARG A 27 9.93 -4.26 -7.38
N ASN A 28 10.33 -4.24 -8.65
CA ASN A 28 9.71 -4.78 -9.85
C ASN A 28 8.35 -4.18 -10.26
N VAL A 29 8.47 -3.10 -11.03
CA VAL A 29 7.41 -2.47 -11.81
C VAL A 29 7.19 -3.29 -13.10
N THR A 30 6.02 -3.92 -13.24
CA THR A 30 5.57 -4.49 -14.52
C THR A 30 4.66 -3.46 -15.21
N THR A 31 5.23 -2.45 -15.86
CA THR A 31 4.46 -1.43 -16.60
C THR A 31 4.28 -1.79 -18.06
N ARG A 32 3.03 -1.80 -18.53
CA ARG A 32 2.68 -1.32 -19.88
C ARG A 32 1.85 -0.04 -19.67
N ALA A 33 2.36 1.07 -20.22
CA ALA A 33 1.85 2.41 -20.02
C ALA A 33 0.41 2.54 -20.57
N GLY A 34 -0.54 2.98 -19.73
CA GLY A 34 -1.92 3.19 -20.16
C GLY A 34 -2.78 4.04 -19.22
N SER A 35 -2.58 4.04 -17.90
CA SER A 35 -3.31 4.94 -17.00
C SER A 35 -2.46 5.31 -15.76
N ASN A 36 -2.68 6.51 -15.20
CA ASN A 36 -1.95 6.98 -14.01
C ASN A 36 -2.48 6.34 -12.71
N THR A 37 -3.39 5.38 -12.83
CA THR A 37 -4.03 4.70 -11.70
C THR A 37 -3.14 3.57 -11.20
N ARG A 38 -2.85 3.58 -9.89
CA ARG A 38 -2.05 2.53 -9.24
C ARG A 38 -2.84 1.88 -8.11
N VAL A 39 -2.73 0.56 -8.03
CA VAL A 39 -3.32 -0.28 -6.99
C VAL A 39 -2.19 -0.78 -6.12
N VAL A 40 -2.12 -0.30 -4.88
CA VAL A 40 -1.01 -0.58 -3.98
C VAL A 40 -1.48 -1.45 -2.81
N VAL A 41 -1.05 -2.70 -2.78
CA VAL A 41 -1.52 -3.73 -1.84
C VAL A 41 -0.64 -3.80 -0.59
N CYS A 42 -1.25 -3.78 0.59
CA CYS A 42 -0.55 -3.91 1.86
C CYS A 42 -0.10 -5.35 2.13
N THR A 43 1.22 -5.57 2.29
CA THR A 43 1.83 -6.89 2.56
C THR A 43 2.60 -6.96 3.89
N ASN A 44 2.44 -5.98 4.78
CA ASN A 44 2.94 -6.04 6.18
C ASN A 44 2.26 -7.15 6.99
N LYS A 45 2.79 -7.44 8.19
CA LYS A 45 2.51 -8.62 9.03
C LYS A 45 1.02 -8.96 9.17
N ASP A 46 0.15 -7.97 9.41
CA ASP A 46 -1.27 -8.21 9.66
C ASP A 46 -2.03 -8.53 8.38
N CYS A 47 -1.83 -7.75 7.31
CA CYS A 47 -2.43 -8.04 6.01
C CYS A 47 -1.89 -9.35 5.45
N ARG A 48 -0.59 -9.65 5.59
CA ARG A 48 -0.01 -10.93 5.17
C ARG A 48 -0.67 -12.12 5.87
N ARG A 49 -0.90 -12.04 7.19
CA ARG A 49 -1.60 -13.08 7.96
C ARG A 49 -3.05 -13.27 7.51
N ARG A 50 -3.69 -12.21 7.01
CA ARG A 50 -5.08 -12.23 6.50
C ARG A 50 -5.19 -12.49 4.99
N GLY A 51 -4.08 -12.79 4.31
CA GLY A 51 -4.09 -13.15 2.89
C GLY A 51 -3.60 -12.08 1.92
N GLY A 52 -2.96 -11.00 2.37
CA GLY A 52 -2.51 -9.89 1.51
C GLY A 52 -1.60 -10.28 0.36
N LYS A 53 -0.78 -11.33 0.50
CA LYS A 53 -0.01 -11.88 -0.63
C LYS A 53 -0.90 -12.50 -1.71
N ARG A 54 -1.98 -13.17 -1.29
CA ARG A 54 -2.97 -13.74 -2.20
C ARG A 54 -3.78 -12.63 -2.88
N THR A 55 -4.16 -11.60 -2.13
CA THR A 55 -4.78 -10.38 -2.66
C THR A 55 -3.91 -9.73 -3.72
N LEU A 56 -2.60 -9.61 -3.48
CA LEU A 56 -1.65 -9.08 -4.47
C LEU A 56 -1.66 -9.90 -5.77
N SER A 57 -1.61 -11.23 -5.68
CA SER A 57 -1.70 -12.10 -6.86
C SER A 57 -3.03 -11.91 -7.60
N PHE A 58 -4.16 -11.81 -6.89
CA PHE A 58 -5.44 -11.53 -7.52
C PHE A 58 -5.48 -10.17 -8.21
N CYS A 59 -4.90 -9.13 -7.60
CA CYS A 59 -4.78 -7.82 -8.24
C CYS A 59 -3.94 -7.89 -9.51
N GLN A 60 -2.80 -8.60 -9.49
CA GLN A 60 -1.94 -8.78 -10.67
C GLN A 60 -2.61 -9.56 -11.80
N GLU A 61 -3.43 -10.57 -11.46
CA GLU A 61 -4.15 -11.39 -12.45
C GLU A 61 -5.36 -10.67 -13.06
N LEU A 62 -6.03 -9.79 -12.30
CA LEU A 62 -7.30 -9.19 -12.68
C LEU A 62 -7.19 -7.72 -13.09
N ALA A 63 -6.03 -7.08 -12.85
CA ALA A 63 -5.84 -5.68 -13.21
C ALA A 63 -6.03 -5.47 -14.72
N PRO A 64 -6.84 -4.49 -15.13
CA PRO A 64 -6.99 -4.15 -16.53
C PRO A 64 -5.70 -3.51 -17.08
N GLU A 65 -5.56 -3.49 -18.41
CA GLU A 65 -4.42 -2.84 -19.04
C GLU A 65 -4.33 -1.36 -18.64
N GLY A 66 -3.11 -0.90 -18.35
CA GLY A 66 -2.82 0.47 -17.93
C GLY A 66 -2.76 0.67 -16.41
N VAL A 67 -3.36 -0.21 -15.59
CA VAL A 67 -3.32 -0.10 -14.12
C VAL A 67 -2.04 -0.74 -13.58
N ALA A 68 -1.26 0.03 -12.82
CA ALA A 68 -0.08 -0.50 -12.14
C ALA A 68 -0.48 -1.18 -10.81
N VAL A 69 0.04 -2.38 -10.55
CA VAL A 69 -0.16 -3.08 -9.27
C VAL A 69 1.16 -3.16 -8.53
N GLU A 70 1.19 -2.61 -7.32
CA GLU A 70 2.38 -2.54 -6.47
C GLU A 70 2.08 -3.15 -5.10
N GLU A 71 3.13 -3.56 -4.38
CA GLU A 71 3.02 -3.91 -2.96
C GLU A 71 3.70 -2.87 -2.08
N GLN A 72 3.16 -2.68 -0.88
CA GLN A 72 3.72 -1.79 0.13
C GLN A 72 3.68 -2.43 1.51
N GLU A 73 4.41 -1.85 2.47
CA GLU A 73 4.38 -2.34 3.85
C GLU A 73 3.04 -2.06 4.52
N CYS A 74 2.92 -0.93 5.22
CA CYS A 74 1.78 -0.60 6.05
C CYS A 74 0.96 0.51 5.41
N LEU A 75 -0.36 0.40 5.54
CA LEU A 75 -1.34 1.44 5.16
C LEU A 75 -2.02 2.05 6.38
N ASP A 76 -1.46 1.81 7.58
CA ASP A 76 -1.92 2.26 8.89
C ASP A 76 -3.37 1.92 9.30
N GLU A 77 -4.10 1.15 8.47
CA GLU A 77 -5.42 0.60 8.77
C GLU A 77 -5.35 -0.88 9.19
N CYS A 78 -4.36 -1.22 10.03
CA CYS A 78 -4.21 -2.58 10.54
C CYS A 78 -5.46 -3.05 11.31
N GLY A 79 -5.74 -4.36 11.23
CA GLY A 79 -6.93 -4.96 11.85
C GLY A 79 -8.07 -5.23 10.85
N MET A 80 -8.16 -4.44 9.78
CA MET A 80 -9.20 -4.54 8.73
C MET A 80 -8.72 -5.25 7.44
N GLY A 81 -7.50 -5.80 7.48
CA GLY A 81 -6.82 -6.41 6.33
C GLY A 81 -7.54 -7.59 5.66
N PRO A 82 -7.21 -7.89 4.39
CA PRO A 82 -6.21 -7.20 3.55
C PRO A 82 -6.63 -5.82 3.05
N ASN A 83 -5.69 -4.87 3.05
CA ASN A 83 -5.94 -3.49 2.63
C ASN A 83 -5.26 -3.19 1.29
N VAL A 84 -5.93 -2.40 0.46
CA VAL A 84 -5.41 -1.95 -0.84
C VAL A 84 -5.68 -0.45 -0.98
N GLN A 85 -4.68 0.30 -1.41
CA GLN A 85 -4.80 1.72 -1.69
C GLN A 85 -4.91 1.96 -3.19
N LEU A 86 -5.78 2.88 -3.57
CA LEU A 86 -5.92 3.39 -4.93
C LEU A 86 -5.24 4.75 -5.00
N GLN A 87 -4.32 4.90 -5.95
CA GLN A 87 -3.64 6.14 -6.25
C GLN A 87 -4.04 6.63 -7.64
N PRO A 88 -4.12 7.96 -7.86
CA PRO A 88 -3.66 9.04 -6.97
C PRO A 88 -4.63 9.44 -5.83
N GLU A 89 -5.85 8.90 -5.78
CA GLU A 89 -6.91 9.34 -4.85
C GLU A 89 -6.57 9.11 -3.38
N GLY A 90 -5.60 8.23 -3.09
CA GLY A 90 -5.18 7.86 -1.74
C GLY A 90 -6.19 6.99 -0.99
N LYS A 91 -7.28 6.57 -1.65
CA LYS A 91 -8.39 5.85 -1.04
C LYS A 91 -7.98 4.42 -0.66
N ILE A 92 -8.21 4.05 0.60
CA ILE A 92 -7.94 2.70 1.10
C ILE A 92 -9.23 1.89 1.10
N VAL A 93 -9.15 0.68 0.56
CA VAL A 93 -10.21 -0.34 0.55
C VAL A 93 -9.77 -1.50 1.43
N ASN A 94 -10.59 -1.79 2.43
CA ASN A 94 -10.32 -2.80 3.44
C ASN A 94 -11.04 -4.13 3.15
N GLY A 95 -10.56 -5.22 3.75
CA GLY A 95 -11.23 -6.52 3.70
C GLY A 95 -11.13 -7.27 2.36
N LEU A 96 -10.14 -6.97 1.52
CA LEU A 96 -9.99 -7.59 0.19
C LEU A 96 -9.33 -8.98 0.24
N GLY A 97 -9.99 -9.94 0.90
CA GLY A 97 -9.48 -11.30 1.07
C GLY A 97 -9.82 -12.29 -0.05
N THR A 98 -10.79 -11.96 -0.92
CA THR A 98 -11.33 -12.87 -1.94
C THR A 98 -11.11 -12.33 -3.35
N ARG A 99 -11.11 -13.24 -4.34
CA ARG A 99 -10.92 -12.88 -5.75
C ARG A 99 -12.07 -12.01 -6.24
N GLU A 100 -13.29 -12.30 -5.80
CA GLU A 100 -14.51 -11.58 -6.16
C GLU A 100 -14.50 -10.14 -5.62
N ALA A 101 -14.03 -9.95 -4.39
CA ALA A 101 -13.91 -8.62 -3.80
C ALA A 101 -12.88 -7.77 -4.55
N VAL A 102 -11.75 -8.37 -4.95
CA VAL A 102 -10.74 -7.70 -5.78
C VAL A 102 -11.29 -7.36 -7.16
N ALA A 103 -11.96 -8.30 -7.84
CA ALA A 103 -12.59 -8.05 -9.13
C ALA A 103 -13.63 -6.93 -9.07
N SER A 104 -14.48 -6.94 -8.05
CA SER A 104 -15.47 -5.88 -7.82
C SER A 104 -14.81 -4.53 -7.59
N MET A 105 -13.75 -4.47 -6.78
CA MET A 105 -13.00 -3.23 -6.53
C MET A 105 -12.37 -2.68 -7.81
N LEU A 106 -11.69 -3.52 -8.59
CA LEU A 106 -11.07 -3.12 -9.85
C LEU A 106 -12.10 -2.60 -10.86
N SER A 107 -13.23 -3.31 -11.01
CA SER A 107 -14.31 -2.90 -11.92
C SER A 107 -14.96 -1.57 -11.49
N THR A 108 -15.17 -1.35 -10.19
CA THR A 108 -15.83 -0.14 -9.70
C THR A 108 -14.88 1.06 -9.62
N GLN A 109 -13.59 0.86 -9.39
CA GLN A 109 -12.69 1.98 -9.07
C GLN A 109 -11.58 2.22 -10.09
N CYS A 110 -11.17 1.22 -10.87
CA CYS A 110 -10.12 1.39 -11.88
C CYS A 110 -10.67 1.70 -13.28
N VAL A 111 -11.91 1.30 -13.59
CA VAL A 111 -12.56 1.60 -14.88
C VAL A 111 -13.07 3.05 -14.95
N ASN A 112 -13.21 3.72 -13.81
CA ASN A 112 -13.64 5.12 -13.73
C ASN A 112 -12.48 6.14 -13.81
N GLY A 113 -11.23 5.66 -13.98
CA GLY A 113 -10.00 6.47 -13.92
C GLY A 113 -9.76 7.43 -15.09
N GLU A 114 -10.68 7.56 -16.05
CA GLU A 114 -10.53 8.48 -17.19
C GLU A 114 -10.95 9.94 -16.87
N GLN A 115 -11.41 10.24 -15.65
CA GLN A 115 -11.96 11.58 -15.32
C GLN A 115 -11.44 12.14 -14.00
N ALA A 116 -10.12 12.34 -13.86
CA ALA A 116 -9.60 13.16 -12.77
C ALA A 116 -8.52 14.18 -13.17
N GLU A 117 -8.03 14.20 -14.42
CA GLU A 117 -6.95 15.14 -14.77
C GLU A 117 -6.92 15.58 -16.25
N THR A 118 -8.01 16.15 -16.80
CA THR A 118 -7.91 17.15 -17.89
C THR A 118 -9.16 18.05 -18.03
N LYS A 119 -9.72 18.57 -16.93
CA LYS A 119 -10.72 19.65 -16.99
C LYS A 119 -10.41 20.77 -15.99
N LEU A 120 -9.18 21.29 -16.06
CA LEU A 120 -8.79 22.52 -15.38
C LEU A 120 -7.95 23.49 -16.23
N ALA A 121 -7.84 23.26 -17.54
CA ALA A 121 -7.02 24.11 -18.43
C ALA A 121 -7.79 24.82 -19.56
N GLN A 122 -9.13 24.83 -19.57
CA GLN A 122 -9.88 25.31 -20.75
C GLN A 122 -11.02 26.27 -20.44
N ILE A 123 -10.76 27.34 -19.66
CA ILE A 123 -11.58 28.56 -19.65
C ILE A 123 -10.67 29.76 -19.35
N GLN A 124 -9.88 30.25 -20.32
CA GLN A 124 -9.36 31.64 -20.40
C GLN A 124 -8.44 31.80 -21.62
N SER A 125 -9.06 32.03 -22.78
CA SER A 125 -8.57 32.86 -23.90
C SER A 125 -9.64 32.76 -25.00
N GLU A 126 -10.65 33.62 -24.93
CA GLU A 126 -10.81 34.72 -25.91
C GLU A 126 -11.72 34.33 -27.09
N SER A 127 -13.00 34.11 -26.80
CA SER A 127 -14.08 34.58 -27.67
C SER A 127 -14.42 36.02 -27.26
N SER A 128 -13.83 36.99 -27.92
CA SER A 128 -14.42 38.32 -28.07
C SER A 128 -14.07 38.82 -29.45
N ASP A 129 -14.97 38.48 -30.37
CA ASP A 129 -15.35 39.31 -31.51
C ASP A 129 -15.17 40.80 -31.22
N LYS A 130 -14.34 41.49 -32.01
CA LYS A 130 -14.84 42.47 -33.00
C LYS A 130 -13.71 43.03 -33.86
#